data_AF-A0A7Y7H7N5-F1
#
_entry.id   AF-A0A7Y7H7N5-F1
#
_cell.length_a   1.000
_cell.length_b   1.000
_cell.length_c   1.000
_cell.angle_alpha   90.00
_cell.angle_beta   90.00
_cell.angle_gamma   90.00
#
_symmetry.space_group_name_H-M   'P 1'
#
loop_
_entity.id
_entity.type
_entity.pdbx_description
1 polymer ?
#
loop_
_entity_poly.entity_id
_entity_poly.type
_entity_poly.pdbx_seq_one_letter_code
_entity_poly.pdbx_strand_id
1 'polypeptide(L)'
;MFPTIGDLIYHLFHIRIGFPIQTLGFFIALAFLFAYIVFTSEFKRYEAIGKISAFKRKVIIGKPASATEMIINFLPGFLFGFKLFGAVFNYQVFAANPRAYILSLQGNLTAGVLIGGAFAFWIYRERKKFALPKPQTTEYTVHPYQLMGLIVFSVGFFGFIGAKLFDIVEHFGRLRHDPLGTIFSANGFAYYGGLIFGALTYLYIGHRHNMKLVHLADIGSPGMMLAYGIGRIGCQLAGDGDWGKVNAHLKPGFLSWLPDWMWAFNYPHNAINAGTLLPGCLGNYCNQLANPVYPTPFYEAALCTGMFLLMWVFRKRIVTPGFMFFLYLVLNGTERFLIEQIRINPVYHFLGLPFTQAGFIGFLMLMGGLTGFIVLFAKHKSHHHKHLPV
;
A
#
# COMPACT_ATOMS: atom_id res chain seq x y z
N MET A 1 -13.95 -15.70 9.74
CA MET A 1 -13.31 -14.57 9.06
C MET A 1 -14.23 -13.38 9.17
N PHE A 2 -13.69 -12.20 8.95
CA PHE A 2 -14.39 -10.94 9.09
C PHE A 2 -14.32 -10.21 7.74
N PRO A 3 -15.20 -10.53 6.78
CA PRO A 3 -15.25 -9.86 5.48
C PRO A 3 -15.43 -8.35 5.61
N THR A 4 -16.19 -7.92 6.61
CA THR A 4 -16.40 -6.52 6.96
C THR A 4 -15.89 -6.20 8.36
N ILE A 5 -15.60 -4.92 8.60
CA ILE A 5 -15.24 -4.42 9.94
C ILE A 5 -16.41 -4.57 10.91
N GLY A 6 -17.66 -4.52 10.43
CA GLY A 6 -18.84 -4.82 11.23
C GLY A 6 -18.80 -6.23 11.81
N ASP A 7 -18.37 -7.22 11.02
CA ASP A 7 -18.23 -8.61 11.49
C ASP A 7 -17.17 -8.74 12.58
N LEU A 8 -16.03 -8.04 12.43
CA LEU A 8 -14.97 -8.02 13.42
C LEU A 8 -15.43 -7.38 14.74
N ILE A 9 -16.12 -6.24 14.65
CA ILE A 9 -16.63 -5.53 15.83
C ILE A 9 -17.69 -6.37 16.54
N TYR A 10 -18.58 -7.02 15.79
CA TYR A 10 -19.58 -7.92 16.38
C TYR A 10 -18.92 -9.11 17.09
N HIS A 11 -17.84 -9.65 16.54
CA HIS A 11 -17.11 -10.74 17.19
C HIS A 11 -16.42 -10.30 18.49
N LEU A 12 -15.79 -9.12 18.51
CA LEU A 12 -15.03 -8.64 19.65
C LEU A 12 -15.89 -8.03 20.76
N PHE A 13 -16.98 -7.35 20.40
CA PHE A 13 -17.77 -6.53 21.33
C PHE A 13 -19.25 -6.88 21.35
N HIS A 14 -19.70 -7.80 20.50
CA HIS A 14 -21.12 -8.14 20.32
C HIS A 14 -22.01 -6.95 19.90
N ILE A 15 -21.41 -5.91 19.32
CA ILE A 15 -22.11 -4.73 18.80
C ILE A 15 -22.31 -4.89 17.29
N ARG A 16 -23.57 -4.87 16.84
CA ARG A 16 -23.88 -4.93 15.39
C ARG A 16 -23.80 -3.55 14.77
N ILE A 17 -22.76 -3.34 13.96
CA ILE A 17 -22.61 -2.12 13.16
C ILE A 17 -22.90 -2.48 11.70
N GLY A 18 -23.98 -1.93 11.14
CA GLY A 18 -24.35 -2.11 9.74
C GLY A 18 -23.49 -1.28 8.77
N PHE A 19 -22.19 -1.15 8.98
CA PHE A 19 -21.33 -0.36 8.10
C PHE A 19 -20.50 -1.28 7.20
N PRO A 20 -20.73 -1.29 5.86
CA PRO A 20 -20.16 -2.30 4.95
C PRO A 20 -18.72 -1.96 4.54
N ILE A 21 -17.87 -1.55 5.49
CA ILE A 21 -16.44 -1.40 5.23
C ILE A 21 -15.84 -2.80 5.11
N GLN A 22 -15.28 -3.09 3.94
CA GLN A 22 -14.50 -4.31 3.74
C GLN A 22 -13.22 -4.26 4.58
N THR A 23 -12.94 -5.34 5.30
CA THR A 23 -11.78 -5.44 6.19
C THR A 23 -10.47 -5.22 5.46
N LEU A 24 -10.30 -5.81 4.27
CA LEU A 24 -9.12 -5.61 3.45
C LEU A 24 -8.90 -4.13 3.11
N GLY A 25 -9.96 -3.43 2.67
CA GLY A 25 -9.87 -2.01 2.32
C GLY A 25 -9.52 -1.12 3.51
N PHE A 26 -10.05 -1.45 4.70
CA PHE A 26 -9.70 -0.76 5.94
C PHE A 26 -8.21 -0.91 6.29
N PHE A 27 -7.68 -2.13 6.24
CA PHE A 27 -6.27 -2.38 6.55
C PHE A 27 -5.33 -1.79 5.48
N ILE A 28 -5.74 -1.72 4.22
CA ILE A 28 -4.99 -0.97 3.20
C ILE A 28 -4.92 0.51 3.57
N ALA A 29 -6.04 1.13 3.97
CA ALA A 29 -6.05 2.53 4.41
C ALA A 29 -5.14 2.75 5.63
N LEU A 30 -5.15 1.82 6.60
CA LEU A 30 -4.22 1.85 7.72
C LEU A 30 -2.76 1.72 7.26
N ALA A 31 -2.47 0.84 6.30
CA ALA A 31 -1.12 0.69 5.76
C ALA A 31 -0.59 2.02 5.19
N PHE A 32 -1.41 2.78 4.46
CA PHE A 32 -1.06 4.12 3.99
C PHE A 32 -0.81 5.11 5.15
N LEU A 33 -1.67 5.09 6.18
CA LEU A 33 -1.53 5.97 7.34
C LEU A 33 -0.24 5.68 8.12
N PHE A 34 0.02 4.43 8.46
CA PHE A 34 1.21 4.05 9.20
C PHE A 34 2.49 4.22 8.37
N ALA A 35 2.46 3.94 7.06
CA ALA A 35 3.55 4.25 6.16
C ALA A 35 3.83 5.75 6.10
N TYR A 36 2.81 6.60 6.04
CA TYR A 36 2.96 8.05 6.09
C TYR A 36 3.71 8.47 7.37
N ILE A 37 3.29 7.97 8.53
CA ILE A 37 3.93 8.29 9.82
C ILE A 37 5.41 7.86 9.82
N VAL A 38 5.69 6.63 9.37
CA VAL A 38 7.05 6.08 9.31
C VAL A 38 7.94 6.89 8.36
N PHE A 39 7.47 7.15 7.14
CA PHE A 39 8.21 7.94 6.16
C PHE A 39 8.45 9.36 6.67
N THR A 40 7.45 10.04 7.22
CA THR A 40 7.61 11.38 7.83
C THR A 40 8.68 11.37 8.93
N SER A 41 8.68 10.35 9.79
CA SER A 41 9.72 10.19 10.81
C SER A 41 11.11 10.02 10.20
N GLU A 42 11.26 9.20 9.16
CA GLU A 42 12.55 8.95 8.52
C GLU A 42 13.04 10.15 7.70
N PHE A 43 12.15 10.88 7.02
CA PHE A 43 12.50 12.16 6.38
C PHE A 43 13.04 13.16 7.41
N LYS A 44 12.36 13.35 8.54
CA LYS A 44 12.84 14.20 9.63
C LYS A 44 14.21 13.75 10.16
N ARG A 45 14.41 12.45 10.31
CA ARG A 45 15.69 11.89 10.77
C ARG A 45 16.81 12.14 9.76
N TYR A 46 16.57 11.86 8.49
CA TYR A 46 17.54 12.05 7.42
C TYR A 46 17.93 13.52 7.23
N GLU A 47 16.99 14.43 7.45
CA GLU A 47 17.24 15.87 7.47
C GLU A 47 18.10 16.27 8.69
N ALA A 48 17.75 15.78 9.89
CA ALA A 48 18.50 16.07 11.11
C ALA A 48 19.96 15.61 11.06
N ILE A 49 20.28 14.53 10.34
CA ILE A 49 21.65 14.03 10.13
C ILE A 49 22.32 14.62 8.88
N GLY A 50 21.70 15.59 8.21
CA GLY A 50 22.27 16.32 7.07
C GLY A 50 22.41 15.51 5.77
N LYS A 51 21.74 14.37 5.64
CA LYS A 51 21.77 13.55 4.41
C LYS A 51 20.81 14.04 3.33
N ILE A 52 19.75 14.73 3.74
CA ILE A 52 18.86 15.49 2.88
C ILE A 52 18.72 16.89 3.47
N SER A 53 18.40 17.87 2.63
CA SER A 53 18.37 19.27 3.06
C SER A 53 17.03 19.91 2.70
N ALA A 54 16.60 20.85 3.54
CA ALA A 54 15.55 21.78 3.17
C ALA A 54 15.96 22.59 1.93
N PHE A 55 14.96 22.95 1.13
CA PHE A 55 15.15 23.72 -0.09
C PHE A 55 14.26 24.94 -0.08
N LYS A 56 14.69 25.98 -0.78
CA LYS A 56 13.92 27.22 -0.90
C LYS A 56 12.86 27.07 -1.99
N ARG A 57 11.62 27.44 -1.66
CA ARG A 57 10.52 27.53 -2.61
C ARG A 57 9.99 28.95 -2.65
N LYS A 58 9.96 29.54 -3.84
CA LYS A 58 9.28 30.82 -4.07
C LYS A 58 7.79 30.59 -4.03
N VAL A 59 7.10 31.21 -3.09
CA VAL A 59 5.65 31.18 -2.97
C VAL A 59 5.12 32.60 -3.11
N ILE A 60 4.11 32.78 -3.95
CA ILE A 60 3.44 34.06 -4.11
C ILE A 60 2.35 34.13 -3.04
N ILE A 61 2.55 34.94 -2.01
CA ILE A 61 1.53 35.17 -0.96
C ILE A 61 0.57 36.27 -1.43
N GLY A 62 -0.71 36.13 -1.09
CA GLY A 62 -1.70 37.19 -1.25
C GLY A 62 -2.37 37.24 -2.61
N LYS A 63 -2.13 36.24 -3.48
CA LYS A 63 -2.90 36.08 -4.72
C LYS A 63 -4.34 35.69 -4.38
N PRO A 64 -5.37 36.33 -4.97
CA PRO A 64 -6.76 35.88 -4.80
C PRO A 64 -6.93 34.46 -5.33
N ALA A 65 -7.96 33.75 -4.84
CA ALA A 65 -8.27 32.41 -5.33
C ALA A 65 -8.44 32.45 -6.86
N SER A 66 -7.64 31.66 -7.55
CA SER A 66 -7.78 31.51 -9.00
C SER A 66 -8.97 30.60 -9.32
N ALA A 67 -9.59 30.80 -10.49
CA ALA A 67 -10.64 29.89 -10.98
C ALA A 67 -10.14 28.43 -11.03
N THR A 68 -8.89 28.22 -11.45
CA THR A 68 -8.24 26.90 -11.47
C THR A 68 -8.13 26.28 -10.07
N GLU A 69 -7.75 27.06 -9.06
CA GLU A 69 -7.64 26.58 -7.67
C GLU A 69 -9.02 26.22 -7.09
N MET A 70 -10.04 27.01 -7.40
CA MET A 70 -11.42 26.70 -7.00
C MET A 70 -11.90 25.40 -7.66
N ILE A 71 -11.61 25.17 -8.95
CA ILE A 71 -11.94 23.94 -9.66
C ILE A 71 -11.20 22.73 -9.08
N ILE A 72 -9.89 22.87 -8.80
CA ILE A 72 -9.09 21.79 -8.22
C ILE A 72 -9.62 21.36 -6.85
N ASN A 73 -10.13 22.29 -6.04
CA ASN A 73 -10.72 21.97 -4.74
C ASN A 73 -12.19 21.55 -4.84
N PHE A 74 -12.92 22.01 -5.87
CA PHE A 74 -14.27 21.55 -6.17
C PHE A 74 -14.29 20.05 -6.46
N LEU A 75 -13.34 19.54 -7.26
CA LEU A 75 -13.35 18.16 -7.74
C LEU A 75 -13.31 17.10 -6.62
N PRO A 76 -12.37 17.13 -5.64
CA PRO A 76 -12.39 16.22 -4.50
C PRO A 76 -13.66 16.35 -3.65
N GLY A 77 -14.12 17.59 -3.41
CA GLY A 77 -15.37 17.84 -2.67
C GLY A 77 -16.59 17.28 -3.39
N PHE A 78 -16.64 17.43 -4.71
CA PHE A 78 -17.66 16.85 -5.57
C PHE A 78 -17.63 15.34 -5.54
N LEU A 79 -16.46 14.71 -5.73
CA LEU A 79 -16.34 13.26 -5.69
C LEU A 79 -16.72 12.69 -4.32
N PHE A 80 -16.29 13.35 -3.24
CA PHE A 80 -16.66 12.99 -1.88
C PHE A 80 -18.17 13.08 -1.68
N GLY A 81 -18.78 14.21 -2.02
CA GLY A 81 -20.22 14.40 -1.91
C GLY A 81 -21.02 13.42 -2.77
N PHE A 82 -20.63 13.28 -4.04
CA PHE A 82 -21.26 12.44 -5.04
C PHE A 82 -21.27 10.97 -4.62
N LYS A 83 -20.13 10.45 -4.16
CA LYS A 83 -19.99 9.04 -3.79
C LYS A 83 -20.47 8.74 -2.38
N LEU A 84 -20.06 9.52 -1.39
CA LEU A 84 -20.35 9.23 0.01
C LEU A 84 -21.86 9.37 0.29
N PHE A 85 -22.46 10.49 -0.12
CA PHE A 85 -23.89 10.68 0.08
C PHE A 85 -24.68 9.80 -0.90
N GLY A 86 -24.18 9.59 -2.11
CA GLY A 86 -24.74 8.58 -3.03
C GLY A 86 -24.84 7.19 -2.39
N ALA A 87 -23.80 6.75 -1.68
CA ALA A 87 -23.77 5.48 -0.98
C ALA A 87 -24.74 5.45 0.22
N VAL A 88 -24.92 6.56 0.93
CA VAL A 88 -25.92 6.66 2.01
C VAL A 88 -27.34 6.54 1.46
N PHE A 89 -27.66 7.26 0.37
CA PHE A 89 -29.00 7.22 -0.24
C PHE A 89 -29.29 5.92 -0.98
N ASN A 90 -28.27 5.26 -1.54
CA ASN A 90 -28.37 3.98 -2.24
C ASN A 90 -27.67 2.86 -1.46
N TYR A 91 -27.93 2.80 -0.15
CA TYR A 91 -27.21 1.92 0.76
C TYR A 91 -27.29 0.44 0.36
N GLN A 92 -28.44 -0.03 -0.13
CA GLN A 92 -28.60 -1.42 -0.55
C GLN A 92 -27.64 -1.81 -1.69
N VAL A 93 -27.50 -0.93 -2.69
CA VAL A 93 -26.60 -1.16 -3.84
C VAL A 93 -25.13 -1.08 -3.40
N PHE A 94 -24.81 -0.10 -2.56
CA PHE A 94 -23.47 0.06 -2.01
C PHE A 94 -23.08 -1.15 -1.13
N ALA A 95 -23.94 -1.59 -0.22
CA ALA A 95 -23.68 -2.70 0.68
C ALA A 95 -23.53 -4.04 -0.07
N ALA A 96 -24.27 -4.24 -1.16
CA ALA A 96 -24.15 -5.44 -1.98
C ALA A 96 -22.79 -5.56 -2.69
N ASN A 97 -22.27 -4.45 -3.25
CA ASN A 97 -20.95 -4.43 -3.87
C ASN A 97 -20.27 -3.05 -3.76
N PRO A 98 -19.59 -2.78 -2.63
CA PRO A 98 -18.97 -1.47 -2.37
C PRO A 98 -17.93 -1.09 -3.43
N ARG A 99 -17.14 -2.07 -3.89
CA ARG A 99 -16.07 -1.86 -4.88
C ARG A 99 -16.64 -1.43 -6.23
N ALA A 100 -17.61 -2.16 -6.74
CA ALA A 100 -18.27 -1.82 -8.01
C ALA A 100 -18.97 -0.46 -7.92
N TYR A 101 -19.63 -0.15 -6.80
CA TYR A 101 -20.29 1.13 -6.61
C TYR A 101 -19.30 2.31 -6.66
N ILE A 102 -18.18 2.22 -5.96
CA ILE A 102 -17.15 3.27 -5.92
C ILE A 102 -16.61 3.56 -7.33
N LEU A 103 -16.39 2.53 -8.14
CA LEU A 103 -15.85 2.67 -9.50
C LEU A 103 -16.90 2.93 -10.59
N SER A 104 -18.20 2.84 -10.26
CA SER A 104 -19.28 3.13 -11.20
C SER A 104 -19.49 4.63 -11.43
N LEU A 105 -20.40 5.00 -12.35
CA LEU A 105 -20.89 6.37 -12.47
C LEU A 105 -22.08 6.68 -11.54
N GLN A 106 -22.48 5.75 -10.67
CA GLN A 106 -23.57 5.97 -9.72
C GLN A 106 -23.13 6.89 -8.58
N GLY A 107 -24.05 7.73 -8.10
CA GLY A 107 -23.83 8.69 -7.03
C GLY A 107 -24.99 9.67 -6.89
N ASN A 108 -24.82 10.69 -6.04
CA ASN A 108 -25.78 11.76 -5.86
C ASN A 108 -25.21 13.08 -6.41
N LEU A 109 -25.68 13.48 -7.60
CA LEU A 109 -25.20 14.68 -8.30
C LEU A 109 -25.40 15.94 -7.45
N THR A 110 -26.57 16.08 -6.84
CA THR A 110 -26.92 17.25 -6.02
C THR A 110 -25.99 17.38 -4.83
N ALA A 111 -25.76 16.30 -4.08
CA ALA A 111 -24.83 16.29 -2.96
C ALA A 111 -23.40 16.59 -3.41
N GLY A 112 -22.98 16.04 -4.56
CA GLY A 112 -21.69 16.34 -5.19
C GLY A 112 -21.52 17.82 -5.47
N VAL A 113 -22.46 18.45 -6.19
CA VAL A 113 -22.39 19.88 -6.52
C VAL A 113 -22.41 20.76 -5.27
N LEU A 114 -23.26 20.45 -4.28
CA LEU A 114 -23.35 21.22 -3.04
C LEU A 114 -22.04 21.18 -2.25
N ILE A 115 -21.46 19.99 -2.06
CA ILE A 115 -20.23 19.83 -1.27
C ILE A 115 -19.02 20.34 -2.04
N GLY A 116 -18.93 20.07 -3.35
CA GLY A 116 -17.91 20.67 -4.20
C GLY A 116 -17.96 22.19 -4.18
N GLY A 117 -19.16 22.77 -4.26
CA GLY A 117 -19.40 24.21 -4.16
C GLY A 117 -18.98 24.77 -2.80
N ALA A 118 -19.29 24.07 -1.71
CA ALA A 118 -18.87 24.44 -0.36
C ALA A 118 -17.34 24.45 -0.22
N PHE A 119 -16.63 23.47 -0.78
CA PHE A 119 -15.17 23.42 -0.79
C PHE A 119 -14.56 24.56 -1.61
N ALA A 120 -15.09 24.82 -2.81
CA ALA A 120 -14.65 25.94 -3.64
C ALA A 120 -14.88 27.29 -2.95
N PHE A 121 -16.05 27.46 -2.31
CA PHE A 121 -16.38 28.66 -1.55
C PHE A 121 -15.50 28.84 -0.32
N TRP A 122 -15.21 27.75 0.41
CA TRP A 122 -14.32 27.76 1.56
C TRP A 122 -12.93 28.26 1.18
N ILE A 123 -12.33 27.72 0.11
CA ILE A 123 -11.04 28.17 -0.42
C ILE A 123 -11.09 29.61 -0.92
N TYR A 124 -12.16 30.01 -1.61
CA TYR A 124 -12.36 31.40 -2.01
C TYR A 124 -12.34 32.35 -0.80
N ARG A 125 -13.11 32.02 0.26
CA ARG A 125 -13.21 32.83 1.47
C ARG A 125 -11.87 32.89 2.21
N GLU A 126 -11.17 31.76 2.31
CA GLU A 126 -9.87 31.69 2.96
C GLU A 126 -8.82 32.52 2.21
N ARG A 127 -8.72 32.36 0.89
CA ARG A 127 -7.81 33.17 0.06
C ARG A 127 -8.16 34.65 0.09
N LYS A 128 -9.44 35.03 0.12
CA LYS A 128 -9.86 36.42 0.26
C LYS A 128 -9.44 37.01 1.60
N LYS A 129 -9.49 36.23 2.69
CA LYS A 129 -9.04 36.66 4.03
C LYS A 129 -7.53 36.96 4.07
N PHE A 130 -6.73 36.24 3.29
CA PHE A 130 -5.28 36.38 3.22
C PHE A 130 -4.79 37.10 1.94
N ALA A 131 -5.69 37.70 1.17
CA ALA A 131 -5.34 38.41 -0.06
C ALA A 131 -4.64 39.73 0.30
N LEU A 132 -3.52 40.02 -0.36
CA LEU A 132 -2.78 41.27 -0.20
C LEU A 132 -3.05 42.19 -1.39
N PRO A 133 -3.02 43.52 -1.21
CA PRO A 133 -3.22 44.48 -2.31
C PRO A 133 -2.21 44.31 -3.46
N LYS A 134 -1.00 43.84 -3.15
CA LYS A 134 0.01 43.42 -4.12
C LYS A 134 0.59 42.07 -3.68
N PRO A 135 0.48 41.01 -4.50
CA PRO A 135 1.06 39.72 -4.18
C PRO A 135 2.58 39.84 -4.00
N GLN A 136 3.12 39.31 -2.91
CA GLN A 136 4.56 39.34 -2.63
C GLN A 136 5.15 37.94 -2.84
N THR A 137 6.26 37.88 -3.57
CA THR A 137 7.03 36.64 -3.71
C THR A 137 7.97 36.54 -2.53
N THR A 138 7.74 35.56 -1.67
CA THR A 138 8.61 35.29 -0.52
C THR A 138 9.26 33.92 -0.69
N GLU A 139 10.51 33.82 -0.27
CA GLU A 139 11.22 32.54 -0.22
C GLU A 139 10.88 31.86 1.09
N TYR A 140 10.16 30.74 1.02
CA TYR A 140 9.94 29.87 2.17
C TYR A 140 10.90 28.69 2.12
N THR A 141 11.51 28.39 3.26
CA THR A 141 12.23 27.15 3.47
C THR A 141 11.22 26.02 3.62
N VAL A 142 11.24 25.07 2.68
CA VAL A 142 10.39 23.88 2.71
C VAL A 142 11.24 22.70 3.14
N HIS A 143 10.80 22.01 4.17
CA HIS A 143 11.45 20.81 4.67
C HIS A 143 10.98 19.56 3.89
N PRO A 144 11.85 18.57 3.61
CA PRO A 144 11.48 17.40 2.83
C PRO A 144 10.27 16.62 3.36
N TYR A 145 10.12 16.51 4.68
CA TYR A 145 8.96 15.84 5.29
C TYR A 145 7.62 16.52 5.00
N GLN A 146 7.62 17.81 4.64
CA GLN A 146 6.41 18.54 4.25
C GLN A 146 5.89 18.11 2.87
N LEU A 147 6.72 17.44 2.06
CA LEU A 147 6.30 16.86 0.78
C LEU A 147 5.47 15.59 0.95
N MET A 148 5.35 15.02 2.16
CA MET A 148 4.70 13.73 2.36
C MET A 148 3.24 13.69 1.92
N GLY A 149 2.50 14.79 2.06
CA GLY A 149 1.13 14.88 1.55
C GLY A 149 1.08 14.75 0.02
N LEU A 150 1.96 15.46 -0.68
CA LEU A 150 2.12 15.35 -2.14
C LEU A 150 2.56 13.94 -2.53
N ILE A 151 3.56 13.38 -1.85
CA ILE A 151 4.09 12.05 -2.12
C ILE A 151 2.99 11.01 -1.99
N VAL A 152 2.28 10.93 -0.87
CA VAL A 152 1.25 9.89 -0.66
C VAL A 152 0.11 10.04 -1.66
N PHE A 153 -0.34 11.27 -1.94
CA PHE A 153 -1.38 11.51 -2.94
C PHE A 153 -0.92 11.06 -4.34
N SER A 154 0.26 11.51 -4.78
CA SER A 154 0.79 11.16 -6.10
C SER A 154 1.10 9.66 -6.22
N VAL A 155 1.69 9.04 -5.21
CA VAL A 155 1.97 7.59 -5.17
C VAL A 155 0.68 6.79 -5.24
N GLY A 156 -0.36 7.18 -4.48
CA GLY A 156 -1.68 6.57 -4.58
C GLY A 156 -2.23 6.70 -6.01
N PHE A 157 -2.30 7.92 -6.54
CA PHE A 157 -2.86 8.19 -7.87
C PHE A 157 -2.13 7.45 -9.00
N PHE A 158 -0.82 7.62 -9.12
CA PHE A 158 -0.03 6.95 -10.15
C PHE A 158 0.12 5.45 -9.91
N GLY A 159 0.08 5.00 -8.66
CA GLY A 159 0.01 3.58 -8.31
C GLY A 159 -1.27 2.92 -8.82
N PHE A 160 -2.43 3.53 -8.63
CA PHE A 160 -3.69 3.02 -9.18
C PHE A 160 -3.67 2.96 -10.71
N ILE A 161 -3.15 4.00 -11.37
CA ILE A 161 -2.97 4.02 -12.82
C ILE A 161 -2.03 2.89 -13.26
N GLY A 162 -0.87 2.76 -12.61
CA GLY A 162 0.11 1.72 -12.92
C GLY A 162 -0.47 0.32 -12.74
N ALA A 163 -1.23 0.08 -11.67
CA ALA A 163 -1.87 -1.20 -11.42
C ALA A 163 -2.86 -1.59 -12.54
N LYS A 164 -3.62 -0.63 -13.05
CA LYS A 164 -4.56 -0.87 -14.15
C LYS A 164 -3.85 -1.07 -15.48
N LEU A 165 -2.84 -0.24 -15.79
CA LEU A 165 -2.05 -0.38 -17.01
C LEU A 165 -1.33 -1.74 -17.08
N PHE A 166 -0.80 -2.20 -15.96
CA PHE A 166 -0.08 -3.47 -15.92
C PHE A 166 -1.02 -4.67 -16.04
N ASP A 167 -2.22 -4.61 -15.44
CA ASP A 167 -3.28 -5.62 -15.66
C ASP A 167 -3.70 -5.72 -17.13
N ILE A 168 -3.81 -4.57 -17.82
CA ILE A 168 -4.10 -4.51 -19.26
C ILE A 168 -3.00 -5.20 -20.07
N VAL A 169 -1.73 -5.01 -19.70
CA VAL A 169 -0.59 -5.66 -20.36
C VAL A 169 -0.58 -7.17 -20.11
N GLU A 170 -0.81 -7.60 -18.87
CA GLU A 170 -0.90 -9.03 -18.51
C GLU A 170 -2.07 -9.72 -19.24
N HIS A 171 -3.16 -9.00 -19.48
CA HIS A 171 -4.36 -9.51 -20.14
C HIS A 171 -4.59 -8.91 -21.53
N PHE A 172 -3.51 -8.69 -22.30
CA PHE A 172 -3.57 -8.05 -23.63
C PHE A 172 -4.52 -8.76 -24.62
N GLY A 173 -4.73 -10.07 -24.44
CA GLY A 173 -5.74 -10.83 -25.20
C GLY A 173 -7.17 -10.31 -25.00
N ARG A 174 -7.57 -9.99 -23.76
CA ARG A 174 -8.89 -9.42 -23.46
C ARG A 174 -9.04 -8.00 -24.00
N LEU A 175 -7.97 -7.21 -23.97
CA LEU A 175 -7.97 -5.86 -24.53
C LEU A 175 -8.35 -5.83 -26.02
N ARG A 176 -7.91 -6.84 -26.79
CA ARG A 176 -8.26 -6.94 -28.23
C ARG A 176 -9.73 -7.24 -28.49
N HIS A 177 -10.41 -7.90 -27.56
CA HIS A 177 -11.82 -8.29 -27.73
C HIS A 177 -12.78 -7.29 -27.09
N ASP A 178 -12.43 -6.71 -25.95
CA ASP A 178 -13.24 -5.72 -25.24
C ASP A 178 -12.35 -4.63 -24.62
N PRO A 179 -11.94 -3.61 -25.41
CA PRO A 179 -11.01 -2.59 -24.96
C PRO A 179 -11.61 -1.69 -23.87
N LEU A 180 -12.86 -1.24 -24.05
CA LEU A 180 -13.53 -0.36 -23.10
C LEU A 180 -13.86 -1.08 -21.80
N GLY A 181 -14.37 -2.32 -21.87
CA GLY A 181 -14.64 -3.12 -20.68
C GLY A 181 -13.36 -3.48 -19.93
N THR A 182 -12.25 -3.77 -20.62
CA THR A 182 -10.97 -4.07 -19.94
C THR A 182 -10.42 -2.83 -19.22
N ILE A 183 -10.42 -1.66 -19.88
CA ILE A 183 -9.87 -0.41 -19.33
C ILE A 183 -10.70 0.15 -18.18
N PHE A 184 -12.04 0.12 -18.29
CA PHE A 184 -12.93 0.70 -17.29
C PHE A 184 -13.53 -0.32 -16.32
N SER A 185 -13.12 -1.60 -16.41
CA SER A 185 -13.55 -2.61 -15.45
C SER A 185 -13.16 -2.23 -14.03
N ALA A 186 -14.13 -2.40 -13.12
CA ALA A 186 -13.95 -2.27 -11.68
C ALA A 186 -13.02 -3.35 -11.07
N ASN A 187 -12.67 -4.36 -11.87
CA ASN A 187 -11.74 -5.45 -11.53
C ASN A 187 -10.47 -5.35 -12.38
N GLY A 188 -9.44 -6.11 -12.01
CA GLY A 188 -8.17 -6.16 -12.74
C GLY A 188 -7.25 -5.00 -12.37
N PHE A 189 -6.62 -5.12 -11.20
CA PHE A 189 -5.57 -4.22 -10.76
C PHE A 189 -4.36 -5.08 -10.39
N ALA A 190 -3.32 -5.02 -11.21
CA ALA A 190 -2.11 -5.78 -11.01
C ALA A 190 -1.24 -5.11 -9.93
N TYR A 191 -0.95 -5.87 -8.86
CA TYR A 191 -0.16 -5.39 -7.73
C TYR A 191 1.18 -4.78 -8.15
N TYR A 192 1.91 -5.44 -9.06
CA TYR A 192 3.23 -4.98 -9.50
C TYR A 192 3.18 -3.67 -10.27
N GLY A 193 2.13 -3.44 -11.05
CA GLY A 193 1.92 -2.15 -11.71
C GLY A 193 1.84 -1.01 -10.69
N GLY A 194 1.09 -1.23 -9.60
CA GLY A 194 0.97 -0.25 -8.52
C GLY A 194 2.28 -0.03 -7.77
N LEU A 195 3.00 -1.10 -7.46
CA LEU A 195 4.30 -1.04 -6.79
C LEU A 195 5.33 -0.26 -7.61
N ILE A 196 5.47 -0.58 -8.90
CA ILE A 196 6.47 0.04 -9.78
C ILE A 196 6.16 1.53 -9.98
N PHE A 197 4.94 1.88 -10.38
CA PHE A 197 4.59 3.29 -10.63
C PHE A 197 4.58 4.11 -9.34
N GLY A 198 4.14 3.52 -8.23
CA GLY A 198 4.24 4.15 -6.91
C GLY A 198 5.69 4.44 -6.52
N ALA A 199 6.58 3.45 -6.62
CA ALA A 199 8.00 3.62 -6.30
C ALA A 199 8.68 4.65 -7.22
N LEU A 200 8.44 4.60 -8.53
CA LEU A 200 8.97 5.56 -9.48
C LEU A 200 8.49 6.98 -9.20
N THR A 201 7.21 7.15 -8.85
CA THR A 201 6.65 8.45 -8.48
C THR A 201 7.32 9.02 -7.23
N TYR A 202 7.47 8.20 -6.19
CA TYR A 202 8.18 8.57 -4.96
C TYR A 202 9.63 9.01 -5.25
N LEU A 203 10.38 8.19 -5.99
CA LEU A 203 11.77 8.47 -6.34
C LEU A 203 11.91 9.71 -7.23
N TYR A 204 11.01 9.89 -8.19
CA TYR A 204 10.98 11.06 -9.06
C TYR A 204 10.72 12.36 -8.29
N ILE A 205 9.70 12.38 -7.43
CA ILE A 205 9.40 13.56 -6.60
C ILE A 205 10.62 13.91 -5.75
N GLY A 206 11.25 12.93 -5.10
CA GLY A 206 12.42 13.19 -4.27
C GLY A 206 13.62 13.69 -5.09
N HIS A 207 13.88 13.08 -6.24
CA HIS A 207 14.96 13.48 -7.15
C HIS A 207 14.80 14.91 -7.66
N ARG A 208 13.57 15.31 -8.02
CA ARG A 208 13.24 16.70 -8.45
C ARG A 208 13.51 17.75 -7.37
N HIS A 209 13.62 17.33 -6.12
CA HIS A 209 13.95 18.17 -4.97
C HIS A 209 15.38 17.94 -4.47
N ASN A 210 16.29 17.49 -5.34
CA ASN A 210 17.72 17.29 -5.09
C ASN A 210 18.05 16.25 -4.00
N MET A 211 17.13 15.34 -3.68
CA MET A 211 17.42 14.23 -2.78
C MET A 211 18.04 13.06 -3.56
N LYS A 212 19.14 12.50 -3.03
CA LYS A 212 19.78 11.33 -3.65
C LYS A 212 18.88 10.11 -3.55
N LEU A 213 18.73 9.37 -4.64
CA LEU A 213 17.87 8.18 -4.73
C LEU A 213 18.19 7.13 -3.67
N VAL A 214 19.48 6.96 -3.32
CA VAL A 214 19.90 6.03 -2.26
C VAL A 214 19.32 6.38 -0.88
N HIS A 215 19.21 7.67 -0.56
CA HIS A 215 18.61 8.11 0.71
C HIS A 215 17.09 7.91 0.69
N LEU A 216 16.44 8.16 -0.44
CA LEU A 216 15.02 7.89 -0.61
C LEU A 216 14.72 6.39 -0.47
N ALA A 217 15.52 5.54 -1.10
CA ALA A 217 15.41 4.09 -0.96
C ALA A 217 15.54 3.65 0.50
N ASP A 218 16.53 4.16 1.24
CA ASP A 218 16.67 3.88 2.66
C ASP A 218 15.50 4.40 3.51
N ILE A 219 15.03 5.63 3.26
CA ILE A 219 13.89 6.25 3.97
C ILE A 219 12.63 5.42 3.79
N GLY A 220 12.35 4.96 2.57
CA GLY A 220 11.12 4.25 2.27
C GLY A 220 11.08 2.81 2.76
N SER A 221 12.26 2.20 2.93
CA SER A 221 12.38 0.75 3.20
C SER A 221 11.63 0.27 4.45
N PRO A 222 11.80 0.89 5.65
CA PRO A 222 11.04 0.46 6.83
C PRO A 222 9.53 0.64 6.66
N GLY A 223 9.10 1.75 6.06
CA GLY A 223 7.68 2.04 5.88
C GLY A 223 7.00 1.08 4.91
N MET A 224 7.71 0.65 3.84
CA MET A 224 7.21 -0.35 2.91
C MET A 224 7.05 -1.73 3.59
N MET A 225 8.02 -2.13 4.42
CA MET A 225 7.94 -3.39 5.18
C MET A 225 6.74 -3.39 6.14
N LEU A 226 6.52 -2.28 6.86
CA LEU A 226 5.36 -2.13 7.74
C LEU A 226 4.04 -2.14 6.96
N ALA A 227 3.96 -1.40 5.85
CA ALA A 227 2.76 -1.33 5.02
C ALA A 227 2.36 -2.72 4.51
N TYR A 228 3.34 -3.52 4.09
CA TYR A 228 3.10 -4.89 3.65
C TYR A 228 2.55 -5.76 4.80
N GLY A 229 3.18 -5.71 5.98
CA GLY A 229 2.70 -6.44 7.16
C GLY A 229 1.26 -6.09 7.53
N ILE A 230 0.90 -4.79 7.54
CA ILE A 230 -0.46 -4.33 7.83
C ILE A 230 -1.45 -4.81 6.75
N GLY A 231 -1.07 -4.73 5.47
CA GLY A 231 -1.89 -5.25 4.38
C GLY A 231 -2.19 -6.75 4.55
N ARG A 232 -1.20 -7.53 4.98
CA ARG A 232 -1.32 -8.97 5.23
C ARG A 232 -2.20 -9.32 6.43
N ILE A 233 -2.26 -8.46 7.45
CA ILE A 233 -3.28 -8.56 8.49
C ILE A 233 -4.68 -8.43 7.89
N GLY A 234 -4.87 -7.48 6.97
CA GLY A 234 -6.11 -7.32 6.21
C GLY A 234 -6.51 -8.59 5.43
N CYS A 235 -5.57 -9.17 4.69
CA CYS A 235 -5.77 -10.44 3.96
C CYS A 235 -6.17 -11.58 4.92
N GLN A 236 -5.47 -11.72 6.04
CA GLN A 236 -5.75 -12.77 7.03
C GLN A 236 -7.15 -12.65 7.62
N LEU A 237 -7.55 -11.44 8.03
CA LEU A 237 -8.85 -11.23 8.69
C LEU A 237 -10.00 -11.34 7.72
N ALA A 238 -9.84 -10.86 6.48
CA ALA A 238 -10.87 -10.95 5.45
C ALA A 238 -11.04 -12.40 4.92
N GLY A 239 -9.95 -13.18 4.87
CA GLY A 239 -9.94 -14.44 4.11
C GLY A 239 -10.16 -14.14 2.63
N ASP A 240 -9.28 -13.36 2.03
CA ASP A 240 -9.43 -12.84 0.66
C ASP A 240 -8.88 -13.77 -0.43
N GLY A 241 -8.42 -14.97 -0.08
CA GLY A 241 -7.84 -15.94 -1.02
C GLY A 241 -6.33 -16.08 -0.94
N ASP A 242 -5.66 -15.24 -0.13
CA ASP A 242 -4.21 -15.20 -0.05
C ASP A 242 -3.56 -16.31 0.82
N TRP A 243 -4.26 -17.43 1.00
CA TRP A 243 -3.79 -18.57 1.78
C TRP A 243 -2.86 -19.50 1.00
N GLY A 244 -2.29 -20.48 1.71
CA GLY A 244 -1.35 -21.43 1.14
C GLY A 244 -2.01 -22.67 0.53
N LYS A 245 -1.17 -23.64 0.19
CA LYS A 245 -1.58 -25.00 -0.20
C LYS A 245 -2.18 -25.73 1.02
N VAL A 246 -2.88 -26.83 0.75
CA VAL A 246 -3.40 -27.72 1.80
C VAL A 246 -2.26 -28.16 2.71
N ASN A 247 -2.43 -27.97 4.01
CA ASN A 247 -1.46 -28.39 5.01
C ASN A 247 -1.87 -29.75 5.58
N ALA A 248 -1.26 -30.82 5.05
CA ALA A 248 -1.46 -32.17 5.53
C ALA A 248 -0.48 -32.56 6.67
N HIS A 249 0.40 -31.66 7.09
CA HIS A 249 1.42 -31.94 8.08
C HIS A 249 0.87 -31.73 9.50
N LEU A 250 1.20 -32.67 10.39
CA LEU A 250 0.91 -32.54 11.81
C LEU A 250 1.67 -31.35 12.40
N LYS A 251 1.00 -30.58 13.26
CA LYS A 251 1.62 -29.46 13.98
C LYS A 251 2.77 -30.01 14.84
N PRO A 252 4.02 -29.52 14.66
CA PRO A 252 5.15 -29.98 15.47
C PRO A 252 4.91 -29.76 16.96
N GLY A 253 5.35 -30.70 17.81
CA GLY A 253 5.10 -30.66 19.25
C GLY A 253 5.64 -29.41 19.97
N PHE A 254 6.73 -28.82 19.47
CA PHE A 254 7.28 -27.56 20.01
C PHE A 254 6.41 -26.33 19.71
N LEU A 255 5.44 -26.44 18.81
CA LEU A 255 4.44 -25.42 18.49
C LEU A 255 3.07 -25.72 19.13
N SER A 256 3.02 -26.64 20.10
CA SER A 256 1.77 -26.99 20.80
C SER A 256 1.11 -25.81 21.50
N TRP A 257 1.91 -24.84 21.96
CA TRP A 257 1.45 -23.59 22.58
C TRP A 257 0.75 -22.63 21.60
N LEU A 258 0.94 -22.81 20.28
CA LEU A 258 0.24 -22.01 19.28
C LEU A 258 -1.16 -22.55 19.01
N PRO A 259 -2.17 -21.68 18.89
CA PRO A 259 -3.47 -22.03 18.33
C PRO A 259 -3.37 -22.77 16.99
N ASP A 260 -4.23 -23.77 16.79
CA ASP A 260 -4.18 -24.63 15.58
C ASP A 260 -4.36 -23.84 14.29
N TRP A 261 -5.17 -22.78 14.31
CA TRP A 261 -5.38 -21.92 13.15
C TRP A 261 -4.10 -21.23 12.65
N MET A 262 -3.09 -21.08 13.51
CA MET A 262 -1.78 -20.52 13.13
C MET A 262 -0.90 -21.54 12.41
N TRP A 263 -1.26 -22.82 12.43
CA TRP A 263 -0.58 -23.89 11.68
C TRP A 263 -1.37 -24.30 10.43
N ALA A 264 -2.66 -24.55 10.59
CA ALA A 264 -3.53 -25.02 9.52
C ALA A 264 -4.93 -24.45 9.74
N PHE A 265 -5.52 -23.85 8.69
CA PHE A 265 -6.77 -23.11 8.85
C PHE A 265 -7.72 -23.25 7.67
N ASN A 266 -9.02 -23.36 7.95
CA ASN A 266 -10.07 -23.56 6.94
C ASN A 266 -10.71 -22.24 6.45
N TYR A 267 -10.32 -21.08 7.00
CA TYR A 267 -10.89 -19.78 6.63
C TYR A 267 -12.43 -19.76 6.55
N PRO A 268 -13.14 -20.05 7.66
CA PRO A 268 -14.60 -19.99 7.67
C PRO A 268 -15.09 -18.57 7.47
N HIS A 269 -16.19 -18.39 6.75
CA HIS A 269 -16.75 -17.08 6.40
C HIS A 269 -15.82 -16.18 5.57
N ASN A 270 -15.01 -16.77 4.68
CA ASN A 270 -14.05 -16.01 3.88
C ASN A 270 -14.72 -15.05 2.89
N ALA A 271 -14.07 -13.91 2.61
CA ALA A 271 -14.63 -12.81 1.81
C ALA A 271 -14.89 -13.15 0.34
N ILE A 272 -14.33 -14.27 -0.16
CA ILE A 272 -14.48 -14.70 -1.55
C ILE A 272 -15.45 -15.88 -1.73
N ASN A 273 -16.12 -16.32 -0.65
CA ASN A 273 -17.01 -17.48 -0.66
C ASN A 273 -16.36 -18.77 -1.21
N ALA A 274 -15.06 -18.95 -0.99
CA ALA A 274 -14.34 -20.15 -1.42
C ALA A 274 -14.67 -21.36 -0.55
N GLY A 275 -14.70 -22.53 -1.20
CA GLY A 275 -14.89 -23.83 -0.56
C GLY A 275 -16.35 -24.27 -0.47
N THR A 276 -16.68 -25.01 0.58
CA THR A 276 -17.99 -25.63 0.81
C THR A 276 -18.84 -24.80 1.77
N LEU A 277 -20.16 -24.88 1.61
CA LEU A 277 -21.12 -24.21 2.47
C LEU A 277 -21.03 -24.73 3.92
N LEU A 278 -21.07 -23.82 4.89
CA LEU A 278 -21.18 -24.12 6.30
C LEU A 278 -22.60 -24.62 6.64
N PRO A 279 -22.75 -25.75 7.36
CA PRO A 279 -24.06 -26.24 7.77
C PRO A 279 -24.85 -25.18 8.55
N GLY A 280 -26.08 -24.89 8.13
CA GLY A 280 -26.96 -23.92 8.80
C GLY A 280 -26.63 -22.44 8.54
N CYS A 281 -25.67 -22.12 7.68
CA CYS A 281 -25.38 -20.74 7.28
C CYS A 281 -26.09 -20.39 5.96
N LEU A 282 -26.81 -19.27 5.95
CA LEU A 282 -27.51 -18.74 4.77
C LEU A 282 -27.00 -17.33 4.45
N GLY A 283 -26.70 -17.08 3.17
CA GLY A 283 -26.29 -15.76 2.68
C GLY A 283 -24.82 -15.68 2.26
N ASN A 284 -24.31 -14.45 2.16
CA ASN A 284 -22.93 -14.20 1.80
C ASN A 284 -21.98 -14.59 2.93
N TYR A 285 -20.77 -14.98 2.56
CA TYR A 285 -19.70 -15.36 3.48
C TYR A 285 -20.08 -16.58 4.33
N CYS A 286 -20.77 -17.55 3.73
CA CYS A 286 -21.17 -18.79 4.39
C CYS A 286 -20.31 -20.00 4.00
N ASN A 287 -19.13 -19.76 3.41
CA ASN A 287 -18.28 -20.83 2.91
C ASN A 287 -17.00 -20.96 3.74
N GLN A 288 -16.42 -22.16 3.73
CA GLN A 288 -15.11 -22.47 4.29
C GLN A 288 -14.36 -23.46 3.40
N LEU A 289 -13.04 -23.50 3.50
CA LEU A 289 -12.23 -24.48 2.78
C LEU A 289 -12.47 -25.89 3.34
N ALA A 290 -12.63 -26.85 2.43
CA ALA A 290 -12.85 -28.26 2.78
C ALA A 290 -11.66 -28.84 3.55
N ASN A 291 -10.44 -28.49 3.13
CA ASN A 291 -9.20 -28.91 3.77
C ASN A 291 -8.49 -27.70 4.37
N PRO A 292 -7.84 -27.86 5.54
CA PRO A 292 -7.08 -26.78 6.15
C PRO A 292 -5.84 -26.48 5.31
N VAL A 293 -5.49 -25.20 5.20
CA VAL A 293 -4.35 -24.71 4.42
C VAL A 293 -3.36 -23.98 5.32
N TYR A 294 -2.14 -23.78 4.83
CA TYR A 294 -1.19 -22.90 5.51
C TYR A 294 -1.74 -21.46 5.55
N PRO A 295 -1.83 -20.83 6.73
CA PRO A 295 -2.28 -19.44 6.86
C PRO A 295 -1.18 -18.45 6.45
N THR A 296 -0.78 -18.47 5.19
CA THR A 296 0.32 -17.64 4.66
C THR A 296 0.16 -16.13 4.93
N PRO A 297 -1.04 -15.50 4.85
CA PRO A 297 -1.18 -14.08 5.18
C PRO A 297 -0.78 -13.79 6.64
N PHE A 298 -1.07 -14.70 7.56
CA PHE A 298 -0.63 -14.58 8.95
C PHE A 298 0.90 -14.67 9.05
N TYR A 299 1.54 -15.61 8.35
CA TYR A 299 3.00 -15.73 8.34
C TYR A 299 3.67 -14.48 7.76
N GLU A 300 3.20 -14.00 6.61
CA GLU A 300 3.68 -12.78 5.96
C GLU A 300 3.49 -11.57 6.89
N ALA A 301 2.31 -11.43 7.53
CA ALA A 301 2.05 -10.35 8.49
C ALA A 301 3.02 -10.37 9.68
N ALA A 302 3.23 -11.54 10.29
CA ALA A 302 4.12 -11.71 11.44
C ALA A 302 5.59 -11.46 11.07
N LEU A 303 6.06 -12.04 9.96
CA LEU A 303 7.43 -11.91 9.48
C LEU A 303 7.73 -10.46 9.09
N CYS A 304 6.89 -9.83 8.27
CA CYS A 304 7.11 -8.46 7.82
C CYS A 304 7.00 -7.45 8.97
N THR A 305 6.09 -7.66 9.93
CA THR A 305 6.04 -6.82 11.14
C THR A 305 7.31 -6.99 11.97
N GLY A 306 7.79 -8.22 12.17
CA GLY A 306 9.05 -8.50 12.85
C GLY A 306 10.28 -7.90 12.15
N MET A 307 10.34 -8.00 10.82
CA MET A 307 11.39 -7.40 10.00
C MET A 307 11.35 -5.87 10.05
N PHE A 308 10.16 -5.27 10.01
CA PHE A 308 10.00 -3.84 10.26
C PHE A 308 10.54 -3.45 11.64
N LEU A 309 10.18 -4.17 12.70
CA LEU A 309 10.65 -3.88 14.06
C LEU A 309 12.18 -4.00 14.14
N LEU A 310 12.77 -5.02 13.51
CA LEU A 310 14.22 -5.17 13.42
C LEU A 310 14.85 -3.95 12.73
N MET A 311 14.38 -3.59 11.54
CA MET A 311 14.86 -2.40 10.82
C MET A 311 14.67 -1.13 11.65
N TRP A 312 13.53 -1.00 12.32
CA TRP A 312 13.16 0.16 13.13
C TRP A 312 14.08 0.31 14.33
N VAL A 313 14.39 -0.76 15.05
CA VAL A 313 15.31 -0.76 16.20
C VAL A 313 16.73 -0.37 15.75
N PHE A 314 17.20 -0.92 14.63
CA PHE A 314 18.57 -0.68 14.15
C PHE A 314 18.72 0.60 13.29
N ARG A 315 17.64 1.30 12.94
CA ARG A 315 17.68 2.47 12.02
C ARG A 315 18.63 3.59 12.44
N LYS A 316 18.86 3.76 13.74
CA LYS A 316 19.78 4.79 14.27
C LYS A 316 21.24 4.35 14.22
N ARG A 317 21.51 3.04 14.21
CA ARG A 317 22.87 2.48 14.10
C ARG A 317 23.34 2.37 12.65
N ILE A 318 22.39 2.28 11.71
CA ILE A 318 22.67 2.19 10.28
C ILE A 318 22.92 3.59 9.70
N VAL A 319 24.19 3.95 9.51
CA VAL A 319 24.63 5.24 8.95
C VAL A 319 25.06 5.16 7.49
N THR A 320 25.39 3.98 6.97
CA THR A 320 25.84 3.82 5.58
C THR A 320 24.67 3.96 4.60
N PRO A 321 24.73 4.89 3.62
CA PRO A 321 23.71 5.00 2.58
C PRO A 321 23.54 3.70 1.78
N GLY A 322 22.30 3.28 1.57
CA GLY A 322 21.91 2.07 0.84
C GLY A 322 21.81 0.84 1.72
N PHE A 323 22.36 0.86 2.94
CA PHE A 323 22.35 -0.31 3.81
C PHE A 323 20.92 -0.70 4.22
N MET A 324 20.07 0.28 4.55
CA MET A 324 18.69 -0.01 4.96
C MET A 324 17.88 -0.59 3.80
N PHE A 325 18.11 -0.08 2.59
CA PHE A 325 17.49 -0.61 1.38
C PHE A 325 17.94 -2.02 1.04
N PHE A 326 19.24 -2.32 1.08
CA PHE A 326 19.71 -3.68 0.83
C PHE A 326 19.29 -4.67 1.91
N LEU A 327 19.23 -4.22 3.18
CA LEU A 327 18.64 -5.01 4.26
C LEU A 327 17.18 -5.35 3.97
N TYR A 328 16.38 -4.37 3.55
CA TYR A 328 14.99 -4.58 3.13
C TYR A 328 14.89 -5.59 1.98
N LEU A 329 15.73 -5.46 0.95
CA LEU A 329 15.73 -6.37 -0.19
C LEU A 329 16.04 -7.81 0.21
N VAL A 330 17.04 -8.03 1.09
CA VAL A 330 17.38 -9.37 1.59
C VAL A 330 16.24 -9.94 2.44
N LEU A 331 15.72 -9.16 3.39
CA LEU A 331 14.66 -9.61 4.30
C LEU A 331 13.38 -9.93 3.52
N ASN A 332 12.88 -8.98 2.72
CA ASN A 332 11.65 -9.14 1.96
C ASN A 332 11.81 -10.17 0.84
N GLY A 333 12.98 -10.22 0.18
CA GLY A 333 13.25 -11.21 -0.86
C GLY A 333 13.27 -12.64 -0.32
N THR A 334 13.91 -12.84 0.83
CA THR A 334 13.94 -14.15 1.52
C THR A 334 12.55 -14.57 1.97
N GLU A 335 11.83 -13.68 2.64
CA GLU A 335 10.46 -13.91 3.07
C GLU A 335 9.58 -14.33 1.89
N ARG A 336 9.63 -13.55 0.80
CA ARG A 336 8.82 -13.80 -0.38
C ARG A 336 9.15 -15.14 -1.01
N PHE A 337 10.43 -15.46 -1.14
CA PHE A 337 10.90 -16.72 -1.70
C PHE A 337 10.45 -17.94 -0.88
N LEU A 338 10.49 -17.85 0.45
CA LEU A 338 10.10 -18.94 1.35
C LEU A 338 8.59 -19.14 1.39
N ILE A 339 7.81 -18.06 1.54
CA ILE A 339 6.35 -18.12 1.56
C ILE A 339 5.80 -18.66 0.24
N GLU A 340 6.46 -18.33 -0.87
CA GLU A 340 6.02 -18.79 -2.18
C GLU A 340 5.99 -20.33 -2.32
N GLN A 341 6.86 -21.05 -1.61
CA GLN A 341 6.90 -22.52 -1.65
C GLN A 341 5.60 -23.14 -1.12
N ILE A 342 4.99 -22.47 -0.15
CA ILE A 342 3.75 -22.91 0.52
C ILE A 342 2.50 -22.16 0.02
N ARG A 343 2.63 -21.17 -0.87
CA ARG A 343 1.53 -20.42 -1.49
C ARG A 343 0.87 -21.17 -2.63
N ILE A 344 -0.42 -20.89 -2.86
CA ILE A 344 -1.17 -21.36 -4.03
C ILE A 344 -1.15 -20.31 -5.15
N ASN A 345 -0.02 -20.18 -5.85
CA ASN A 345 0.14 -19.22 -6.95
C ASN A 345 0.27 -19.92 -8.31
N PRO A 346 -0.12 -19.25 -9.40
CA PRO A 346 0.08 -19.77 -10.75
C PRO A 346 1.56 -19.97 -11.05
N VAL A 347 1.89 -21.14 -11.61
CA VAL A 347 3.24 -21.50 -12.04
C VAL A 347 3.36 -21.20 -13.53
N TYR A 348 4.36 -20.41 -13.88
CA TYR A 348 4.74 -20.11 -15.25
C TYR A 348 5.91 -21.01 -15.66
N HIS A 349 5.97 -21.38 -16.92
CA HIS A 349 7.07 -22.16 -17.47
C HIS A 349 7.88 -21.28 -18.43
N PHE A 350 9.17 -21.12 -18.16
CA PHE A 350 10.10 -20.42 -19.06
C PHE A 350 11.34 -21.28 -19.23
N LEU A 351 11.69 -21.58 -20.48
CA LEU A 351 12.81 -22.47 -20.84
C LEU A 351 12.77 -23.84 -20.11
N GLY A 352 11.57 -24.39 -19.90
CA GLY A 352 11.37 -25.67 -19.21
C GLY A 352 11.45 -25.61 -17.68
N LEU A 353 11.77 -24.47 -17.08
CA LEU A 353 11.82 -24.29 -15.63
C LEU A 353 10.49 -23.72 -15.11
N PRO A 354 9.84 -24.38 -14.13
CA PRO A 354 8.67 -23.81 -13.46
C PRO A 354 9.12 -22.70 -12.50
N PHE A 355 8.49 -21.52 -12.60
CA PHE A 355 8.69 -20.43 -11.65
C PHE A 355 7.37 -19.71 -11.41
N THR A 356 7.23 -19.11 -10.23
CA THR A 356 6.15 -18.18 -9.96
C THR A 356 6.68 -16.76 -10.04
N GLN A 357 5.85 -15.82 -10.50
CA GLN A 357 6.24 -14.41 -10.65
C GLN A 357 6.73 -13.80 -9.32
N ALA A 358 6.02 -14.11 -8.23
CA ALA A 358 6.37 -13.67 -6.90
C ALA A 358 7.65 -14.29 -6.35
N GLY A 359 7.88 -15.59 -6.57
CA GLY A 359 9.11 -16.26 -6.17
C GLY A 359 10.33 -15.73 -6.91
N PHE A 360 10.18 -15.47 -8.22
CA PHE A 360 11.25 -14.90 -9.03
C PHE A 360 11.61 -13.48 -8.60
N ILE A 361 10.62 -12.63 -8.32
CA ILE A 361 10.87 -11.27 -7.81
C ILE A 361 11.52 -11.33 -6.42
N GLY A 362 11.06 -12.23 -5.54
CA GLY A 362 11.70 -12.46 -4.24
C GLY A 362 13.18 -12.85 -4.38
N PHE A 363 13.49 -13.76 -5.31
CA PHE A 363 14.85 -14.15 -5.63
C PHE A 363 15.71 -12.98 -6.15
N LEU A 364 15.18 -12.18 -7.09
CA LEU A 364 15.89 -10.99 -7.60
C LEU A 364 16.14 -9.94 -6.50
N MET A 365 15.18 -9.73 -5.61
CA MET A 365 15.35 -8.85 -4.45
C MET A 365 16.47 -9.37 -3.55
N LEU A 366 16.46 -10.66 -3.20
CA LEU A 366 17.50 -11.28 -2.38
C LEU A 366 18.89 -11.10 -3.01
N MET A 367 19.05 -11.47 -4.27
CA MET A 367 20.33 -11.36 -4.99
C MET A 367 20.77 -9.90 -5.13
N GLY A 368 19.85 -8.98 -5.40
CA GLY A 368 20.11 -7.54 -5.46
C GLY A 368 20.58 -6.98 -4.12
N GLY A 369 19.96 -7.41 -3.01
CA GLY A 369 20.36 -7.05 -1.66
C GLY A 369 21.75 -7.57 -1.30
N LEU A 370 22.04 -8.84 -1.56
CA LEU A 370 23.35 -9.46 -1.32
C LEU A 370 24.46 -8.78 -2.13
N THR A 371 24.20 -8.54 -3.42
CA THR A 371 25.13 -7.83 -4.30
C THR A 371 25.36 -6.41 -3.80
N GLY A 372 24.31 -5.73 -3.38
CA GLY A 372 24.39 -4.39 -2.78
C GLY A 372 25.28 -4.35 -1.54
N PHE A 373 25.15 -5.34 -0.64
CA PHE A 373 26.04 -5.47 0.50
C PHE A 373 27.50 -5.71 0.10
N ILE A 374 27.76 -6.62 -0.85
CA ILE A 374 29.12 -6.87 -1.36
C ILE A 374 29.75 -5.57 -1.88
N VAL A 375 29.00 -4.78 -2.66
CA VAL A 375 29.46 -3.50 -3.20
C VAL A 375 29.73 -2.48 -2.08
N LEU A 376 28.87 -2.40 -1.06
CA LEU A 376 29.08 -1.51 0.08
C LEU A 376 30.34 -1.87 0.87
N PHE A 377 30.56 -3.17 1.15
CA PHE A 377 31.74 -3.63 1.87
C PHE A 377 33.03 -3.45 1.06
N ALA A 378 33.00 -3.70 -0.25
CA ALA A 378 34.14 -3.45 -1.13
C ALA A 378 34.55 -1.97 -1.15
N LYS A 379 33.58 -1.06 -1.20
CA LYS A 379 33.83 0.40 -1.12
C LYS A 379 34.42 0.81 0.23
N HIS A 380 33.94 0.22 1.33
CA HIS A 380 34.46 0.50 2.67
C HIS A 380 35.93 0.07 2.81
N LYS A 381 36.30 -1.11 2.28
CA LYS A 381 37.68 -1.61 2.32
C LYS A 381 38.64 -0.77 1.46
N SER A 382 38.18 -0.29 0.30
CA SER A 382 38.97 0.59 -0.58
C SER A 382 39.30 1.94 0.06
N HIS A 383 38.37 2.53 0.81
CA HIS A 383 38.61 3.78 1.55
C HIS A 383 39.61 3.61 2.70
N HIS A 384 39.61 2.47 3.40
CA HIS A 384 40.61 2.20 4.45
C HIS A 384 42.02 2.04 3.90
N HIS A 385 42.20 1.43 2.72
CA HIS A 385 43.53 1.27 2.13
C HIS A 385 44.13 2.59 1.59
N LYS A 386 43.31 3.61 1.27
CA LYS A 386 43.80 4.93 0.83
C LYS A 386 44.29 5.84 1.97
N HIS A 387 44.07 5.46 3.22
CA HIS A 387 44.43 6.26 4.41
C HIS A 387 45.43 5.55 5.33
N LEU A 388 46.07 4.48 4.87
CA LEU A 388 47.25 3.94 5.54
C LEU A 388 48.45 4.84 5.18
N PRO A 389 49.14 5.46 6.15
CA PRO A 389 50.41 6.13 5.87
C PRO A 389 51.38 5.06 5.36
N VAL A 390 51.97 5.33 4.19
CA VAL A 390 53.12 4.58 3.65
C VAL A 390 54.35 4.92 4.47
#